data_AF-A0A0Q4P421-F1
#
_entry.id   AF-A0A0Q4P421-F1
#
_cell.length_a   1.000
_cell.length_b   1.000
_cell.length_c   1.000
_cell.angle_alpha   90.00
_cell.angle_beta   90.00
_cell.angle_gamma   90.00
#
_symmetry.space_group_name_H-M   'P 1'
#
loop_
_entity.id
_entity.type
_entity.pdbx_description
1 polymer ?
#
loop_
_entity_poly.entity_id
_entity_poly.type
_entity_poly.pdbx_seq_one_letter_code
_entity_poly.pdbx_strand_id
1 'polypeptide(L)'
;MVLAFFAATVVIAKGKFGSAVSSGLDWASAPLWTRSDDFMRAIIGAFFVAIFAVGGVYLTPDLQTPNEWVSWLQLLIALLVFSRRTMPLAAAGIIGLWVIALRDYDFFHLLDYLALGVGVAGYLALASAPESKWYKHRFAVLRWGVAIALMWSSLEKFAYAEWFYPLVEERPYLTFGMPRDTFIPMAGVAEFTMGFGLLWTPLIRRLSAVALLVIFTTAVYPFGRIDLVGHALIISTLFLIAADPTPSGPRLKTLMPAIGAVPAGLLAAMVIIAGSYWGLHTVFYGDAVRTEPLAPNTELLTHMPNAEQPHGMVHSPQP
;
A
#
# COMPACT_ATOMS: atom_id res chain seq x y z
N MET A 1 6.28 -22.10 1.62
CA MET A 1 4.87 -22.09 2.07
C MET A 1 3.95 -21.33 1.10
N VAL A 2 4.23 -20.05 0.77
CA VAL A 2 3.35 -19.25 -0.09
C VAL A 2 3.09 -19.85 -1.48
N LEU A 3 4.13 -20.36 -2.16
CA LEU A 3 3.97 -21.02 -3.45
C LEU A 3 3.04 -22.23 -3.38
N ALA A 4 3.09 -23.00 -2.29
CA ALA A 4 2.19 -24.13 -2.08
C ALA A 4 0.76 -23.67 -1.88
N PHE A 5 0.54 -22.58 -1.12
CA PHE A 5 -0.78 -21.98 -0.92
C PHE A 5 -1.38 -21.45 -2.23
N PHE A 6 -0.61 -20.72 -3.04
CA PHE A 6 -1.08 -20.25 -4.35
C PHE A 6 -1.33 -21.41 -5.31
N ALA A 7 -0.45 -22.41 -5.37
CA ALA A 7 -0.67 -23.61 -6.18
C ALA A 7 -1.96 -24.34 -5.76
N ALA A 8 -2.17 -24.55 -4.45
CA ALA A 8 -3.40 -25.15 -3.92
C ALA A 8 -4.64 -24.31 -4.27
N THR A 9 -4.54 -22.99 -4.17
CA THR A 9 -5.62 -22.08 -4.54
C THR A 9 -5.95 -22.17 -6.04
N VAL A 10 -4.94 -22.29 -6.91
CA VAL A 10 -5.13 -22.54 -8.34
C VAL A 10 -5.82 -23.87 -8.60
N VAL A 11 -5.44 -24.94 -7.88
CA VAL A 11 -6.08 -26.26 -7.96
C VAL A 11 -7.55 -26.17 -7.56
N ILE A 12 -7.88 -25.48 -6.47
CA ILE A 12 -9.26 -25.27 -6.03
C ILE A 12 -10.05 -24.45 -7.05
N ALA A 13 -9.50 -23.31 -7.50
CA ALA A 13 -10.16 -22.41 -8.43
C ALA A 13 -10.47 -23.06 -9.79
N LYS A 14 -9.61 -23.97 -10.26
CA LYS A 14 -9.82 -24.72 -11.50
C LYS A 14 -10.52 -26.08 -11.32
N GLY A 15 -10.64 -26.55 -10.08
CA GLY A 15 -11.25 -27.83 -9.75
C GLY A 15 -12.77 -27.78 -9.72
N LYS A 16 -13.37 -28.92 -9.33
CA LYS A 16 -14.83 -29.09 -9.26
C LYS A 16 -15.51 -28.14 -8.26
N PHE A 17 -14.77 -27.66 -7.26
CA PHE A 17 -15.27 -26.76 -6.22
C PHE A 17 -15.11 -25.27 -6.56
N GLY A 18 -14.37 -24.92 -7.62
CA GLY A 18 -14.02 -23.53 -7.92
C GLY A 18 -15.22 -22.62 -8.14
N SER A 19 -16.24 -23.12 -8.86
CA SER A 19 -17.48 -22.37 -9.09
C SER A 19 -18.27 -22.17 -7.80
N ALA A 20 -18.43 -23.22 -7.00
CA ALA A 20 -19.14 -23.15 -5.73
C ALA A 20 -18.47 -22.18 -4.74
N VAL A 21 -17.15 -22.25 -4.60
CA VAL A 21 -16.38 -21.32 -3.76
C VAL A 21 -16.52 -19.88 -4.25
N SER A 22 -16.37 -19.65 -5.56
CA SER A 22 -16.47 -18.30 -6.12
C SER A 22 -17.89 -17.74 -5.95
N SER A 23 -18.93 -18.52 -6.24
CA SER A 23 -20.31 -18.10 -6.05
C SER A 23 -20.66 -17.83 -4.59
N GLY A 24 -20.15 -18.64 -3.65
CA GLY A 24 -20.33 -18.40 -2.21
C GLY A 24 -19.67 -17.09 -1.78
N LEU A 25 -18.45 -16.83 -2.25
CA LEU A 25 -17.75 -15.58 -1.97
C LEU A 25 -18.44 -14.37 -2.63
N ASP A 26 -18.95 -14.50 -3.86
CA ASP A 26 -19.68 -13.44 -4.56
C ASP A 26 -20.99 -13.09 -3.85
N TRP A 27 -21.70 -14.11 -3.35
CA TRP A 27 -22.89 -13.90 -2.54
C TRP A 27 -22.57 -13.18 -1.23
N ALA A 28 -21.53 -13.62 -0.51
CA ALA A 28 -21.12 -13.02 0.75
C ALA A 28 -20.68 -11.55 0.58
N SER A 29 -20.05 -11.21 -0.55
CA SER A 29 -19.55 -9.86 -0.80
C SER A 29 -20.47 -8.95 -1.62
N ALA A 30 -21.59 -9.46 -2.13
CA ALA A 30 -22.54 -8.71 -2.94
C ALA A 30 -23.04 -7.40 -2.29
N PRO A 31 -23.35 -7.34 -0.98
CA PRO A 31 -23.80 -6.09 -0.35
C PRO A 31 -22.76 -4.96 -0.46
N LEU A 32 -21.47 -5.29 -0.31
CA LEU A 32 -20.38 -4.32 -0.45
C LEU A 32 -20.13 -4.00 -1.92
N TRP A 33 -20.06 -5.01 -2.79
CA TRP A 33 -19.72 -4.82 -4.19
C TRP A 33 -20.76 -4.01 -4.98
N THR A 34 -22.04 -4.20 -4.69
CA THR A 34 -23.13 -3.44 -5.34
C THR A 34 -23.07 -1.93 -5.04
N ARG A 35 -22.45 -1.56 -3.92
CA ARG A 35 -22.22 -0.16 -3.50
C ARG A 35 -20.74 0.20 -3.49
N SER A 36 -19.92 -0.48 -4.30
CA SER A 36 -18.46 -0.33 -4.29
C SER A 36 -18.00 1.12 -4.46
N ASP A 37 -18.64 1.87 -5.37
CA ASP A 37 -18.27 3.27 -5.62
C ASP A 37 -18.71 4.18 -4.47
N ASP A 38 -19.90 3.96 -3.91
CA ASP A 38 -20.38 4.75 -2.77
C ASP A 38 -19.53 4.47 -1.52
N PHE A 39 -19.18 3.21 -1.28
CA PHE A 39 -18.27 2.79 -0.23
C PHE A 39 -16.92 3.50 -0.35
N MET A 40 -16.27 3.39 -1.51
CA MET A 40 -14.94 3.98 -1.69
C MET A 40 -14.97 5.50 -1.56
N ARG A 41 -15.98 6.17 -2.13
CA ARG A 41 -16.13 7.63 -2.04
C ARG A 41 -16.41 8.09 -0.60
N ALA A 42 -17.25 7.36 0.14
CA ALA A 42 -17.53 7.66 1.54
C ALA A 42 -16.27 7.53 2.41
N ILE A 43 -15.49 6.45 2.22
CA ILE A 43 -14.22 6.27 2.94
C ILE A 43 -13.22 7.36 2.56
N ILE A 44 -13.06 7.69 1.28
CA ILE A 44 -12.14 8.77 0.87
C ILE A 44 -12.55 10.09 1.54
N GLY A 45 -13.84 10.43 1.52
CA GLY A 45 -14.33 11.61 2.24
C GLY A 45 -14.02 11.56 3.74
N ALA A 46 -14.33 10.44 4.40
CA ALA A 46 -14.07 10.25 5.83
C ALA A 46 -12.57 10.31 6.17
N PHE A 47 -11.71 9.74 5.33
CA PHE A 47 -10.26 9.78 5.46
C PHE A 47 -9.74 11.22 5.40
N PHE A 48 -10.16 11.98 4.38
CA PHE A 48 -9.73 13.37 4.24
C PHE A 48 -10.24 14.27 5.37
N VAL A 49 -11.41 13.96 5.95
CA VAL A 49 -11.90 14.60 7.19
C VAL A 49 -11.05 14.19 8.40
N ALA A 50 -10.66 12.91 8.50
CA ALA A 50 -9.84 12.41 9.61
C ALA A 50 -8.44 13.04 9.61
N ILE A 51 -7.75 13.10 8.47
CA ILE A 51 -6.43 13.74 8.37
C ILE A 51 -6.52 15.27 8.53
N PHE A 52 -7.63 15.90 8.12
CA PHE A 52 -7.89 17.30 8.48
C PHE A 52 -7.99 17.48 10.00
N ALA A 53 -8.66 16.57 10.70
CA ALA A 53 -8.78 16.62 12.16
C ALA A 53 -7.45 16.30 12.89
N VAL A 54 -6.57 15.50 12.28
CA VAL A 54 -5.19 15.31 12.77
C VAL A 54 -4.39 16.61 12.60
N GLY A 55 -4.51 17.26 11.44
CA GLY A 55 -3.83 18.53 11.14
C GLY A 55 -2.33 18.36 10.92
N GLY A 56 -1.70 19.34 10.26
CA GLY A 56 -0.24 19.38 10.08
C GLY A 56 0.36 18.20 9.32
N VAL A 57 -0.41 17.55 8.43
CA VAL A 57 0.03 16.37 7.68
C VAL A 57 -0.46 16.40 6.23
N TYR A 58 0.34 15.86 5.31
CA TYR A 58 0.03 15.52 3.93
C TYR A 58 -0.48 14.10 3.84
N LEU A 59 -1.66 13.85 3.28
CA LEU A 59 -2.12 12.53 2.81
C LEU A 59 -2.09 11.35 3.80
N THR A 60 -1.40 11.38 4.94
CA THR A 60 -1.18 10.34 5.95
C THR A 60 -0.52 10.99 7.17
N PRO A 61 -0.72 10.48 8.40
CA PRO A 61 -0.09 11.05 9.59
C PRO A 61 1.45 11.06 9.58
N ASP A 62 2.10 10.23 8.77
CA ASP A 62 3.56 10.09 8.73
C ASP A 62 4.24 11.21 7.92
N LEU A 63 3.51 11.87 7.00
CA LEU A 63 4.03 12.97 6.20
C LEU A 63 3.60 14.31 6.80
N GLN A 64 4.34 14.82 7.77
CA GLN A 64 4.08 16.09 8.46
C GLN A 64 4.37 17.34 7.59
N THR A 65 3.69 18.44 7.91
CA THR A 65 3.90 19.74 7.27
C THR A 65 3.56 20.89 8.21
N PRO A 66 4.35 21.98 8.22
CA PRO A 66 4.00 23.18 8.98
C PRO A 66 2.88 24.01 8.31
N ASN A 67 2.47 23.63 7.10
CA ASN A 67 1.58 24.42 6.26
C ASN A 67 0.09 24.12 6.53
N GLU A 68 -0.57 24.93 7.37
CA GLU A 68 -1.99 24.75 7.73
C GLU A 68 -2.97 24.76 6.54
N TRP A 69 -2.62 25.42 5.44
CA TRP A 69 -3.46 25.42 4.23
C TRP A 69 -3.62 24.02 3.63
N VAL A 70 -2.68 23.09 3.90
CA VAL A 70 -2.74 21.69 3.47
C VAL A 70 -3.94 21.00 4.12
N SER A 71 -4.17 21.21 5.42
CA SER A 71 -5.34 20.70 6.14
C SER A 71 -6.65 21.17 5.47
N TRP A 72 -6.76 22.46 5.16
CA TRP A 72 -7.95 23.01 4.51
C TRP A 72 -8.15 22.47 3.09
N LEU A 73 -7.08 22.26 2.33
CA LEU A 73 -7.15 21.61 1.02
C LEU A 73 -7.65 20.17 1.15
N GLN A 74 -7.21 19.43 2.17
CA GLN A 74 -7.69 18.07 2.45
C GLN A 74 -9.19 18.06 2.77
N LEU A 75 -9.68 19.02 3.57
CA LEU A 75 -11.12 19.17 3.81
C LEU A 75 -11.89 19.51 2.52
N LEU A 76 -11.33 20.37 1.66
CA LEU A 76 -11.92 20.66 0.36
C LEU A 76 -12.00 19.39 -0.51
N ILE A 77 -10.94 18.58 -0.56
CA ILE A 77 -10.94 17.29 -1.27
C ILE A 77 -12.07 16.39 -0.75
N ALA A 78 -12.27 16.32 0.58
CA ALA A 78 -13.35 15.53 1.17
C ALA A 78 -14.74 15.92 0.63
N LEU A 79 -14.99 17.22 0.44
CA LEU A 79 -16.25 17.73 -0.12
C LEU A 79 -16.37 17.42 -1.61
N LEU A 80 -15.29 17.60 -2.38
CA LEU A 80 -15.29 17.44 -3.84
C LEU A 80 -15.52 15.98 -4.28
N VAL A 81 -15.23 14.99 -3.44
CA VAL A 81 -15.41 13.56 -3.74
C VAL A 81 -16.89 13.17 -3.92
N PHE A 82 -17.82 13.89 -3.30
CA PHE A 82 -19.25 13.53 -3.29
C PHE A 82 -20.03 13.96 -4.54
N SER A 83 -19.45 14.77 -5.43
CA SER A 83 -20.04 15.07 -6.73
C SER A 83 -19.19 14.55 -7.89
N ARG A 84 -19.83 13.88 -8.86
CA ARG A 84 -19.12 13.33 -10.04
C ARG A 84 -18.43 14.40 -10.87
N ARG A 85 -18.97 15.63 -10.89
CA ARG A 85 -18.38 16.75 -11.62
C ARG A 85 -17.11 17.30 -10.96
N THR A 86 -17.02 17.19 -9.63
CA THR A 86 -15.92 17.71 -8.84
C THR A 86 -14.87 16.64 -8.49
N MET A 87 -15.18 15.35 -8.66
CA MET A 87 -14.22 14.25 -8.44
C MET A 87 -12.89 14.42 -9.19
N PRO A 88 -12.83 14.90 -10.46
CA PRO A 88 -11.56 15.17 -11.12
C PRO A 88 -10.72 16.24 -10.42
N LEU A 89 -11.36 17.25 -9.81
CA LEU A 89 -10.67 18.26 -9.01
C LEU A 89 -10.14 17.68 -7.70
N ALA A 90 -10.90 16.79 -7.06
CA ALA A 90 -10.42 16.04 -5.90
C ALA A 90 -9.18 15.20 -6.27
N ALA A 91 -9.23 14.46 -7.37
CA ALA A 91 -8.09 13.69 -7.88
C ALA A 91 -6.86 14.56 -8.14
N ALA A 92 -7.05 15.71 -8.79
CA ALA A 92 -5.96 16.67 -9.02
C ALA A 92 -5.40 17.23 -7.70
N GLY A 93 -6.25 17.48 -6.70
CA GLY A 93 -5.82 17.89 -5.37
C GLY A 93 -4.97 16.85 -4.66
N ILE A 94 -5.34 15.56 -4.74
CA ILE A 94 -4.57 14.45 -4.17
C ILE A 94 -3.19 14.33 -4.84
N ILE A 95 -3.14 14.37 -6.18
CA ILE A 95 -1.87 14.38 -6.91
C ILE A 95 -1.04 15.62 -6.56
N GLY A 96 -1.68 16.78 -6.45
CA GLY A 96 -1.02 18.02 -6.04
C GLY A 96 -0.38 17.90 -4.66
N LEU A 97 -1.10 17.36 -3.67
CA LEU A 97 -0.55 17.10 -2.34
C LEU A 97 0.61 16.11 -2.38
N TRP A 98 0.49 15.02 -3.15
CA TRP A 98 1.56 14.03 -3.31
C TRP A 98 2.81 14.65 -3.95
N VAL A 99 2.66 15.48 -4.99
CA VAL A 99 3.80 16.16 -5.62
C VAL A 99 4.39 17.24 -4.71
N ILE A 100 3.58 17.97 -3.94
CA ILE A 100 4.06 19.00 -3.02
C ILE A 100 4.86 18.40 -1.87
N ALA A 101 4.46 17.22 -1.38
CA ALA A 101 5.19 16.50 -0.33
C ALA A 101 6.62 16.12 -0.75
N LEU A 102 6.94 16.04 -2.07
CA LEU A 102 8.32 15.86 -2.56
C LEU A 102 9.26 17.03 -2.21
N ARG A 103 8.75 18.14 -1.68
CA ARG A 103 9.57 19.24 -1.17
C ARG A 103 10.18 18.94 0.19
N ASP A 104 9.45 18.19 1.00
CA ASP A 104 9.77 17.93 2.41
C ASP A 104 10.25 16.49 2.64
N TYR A 105 9.89 15.58 1.72
CA TYR A 105 10.15 14.15 1.81
C TYR A 105 10.85 13.61 0.58
N ASP A 106 11.64 12.56 0.78
CA ASP A 106 12.34 11.88 -0.30
C ASP A 106 11.37 11.16 -1.25
N PHE A 107 11.74 11.10 -2.54
CA PHE A 107 10.97 10.42 -3.56
C PHE A 107 10.72 8.94 -3.24
N PHE A 108 11.71 8.22 -2.69
CA PHE A 108 11.57 6.81 -2.31
C PHE A 108 10.56 6.61 -1.21
N HIS A 109 10.57 7.48 -0.21
CA HIS A 109 9.57 7.47 0.87
C HIS A 109 8.16 7.75 0.32
N LEU A 110 8.03 8.64 -0.67
CA LEU A 110 6.74 8.95 -1.29
C LEU A 110 6.15 7.82 -2.15
N LEU A 111 6.98 6.87 -2.59
CA LEU A 111 6.54 5.72 -3.37
C LEU A 111 5.75 4.70 -2.51
N ASP A 112 5.98 4.64 -1.20
CA ASP A 112 5.12 3.86 -0.28
C ASP A 112 3.68 4.37 -0.28
N TYR A 113 3.51 5.68 -0.49
CA TYR A 113 2.20 6.33 -0.54
C TYR A 113 1.63 6.40 -1.96
N LEU A 114 2.16 5.65 -2.93
CA LEU A 114 1.64 5.58 -4.31
C LEU A 114 0.15 5.18 -4.34
N ALA A 115 -0.27 4.30 -3.42
CA ALA A 115 -1.67 3.92 -3.28
C ALA A 115 -2.56 5.14 -2.96
N LEU A 116 -2.12 5.99 -2.02
CA LEU A 116 -2.83 7.19 -1.58
C LEU A 116 -2.76 8.30 -2.64
N GLY A 117 -1.57 8.58 -3.16
CA GLY A 117 -1.34 9.66 -4.13
C GLY A 117 -1.94 9.36 -5.50
N VAL A 118 -1.51 8.25 -6.11
CA VAL A 118 -1.83 7.94 -7.52
C VAL A 118 -2.99 6.96 -7.64
N GLY A 119 -3.06 5.94 -6.78
CA GLY A 119 -4.12 4.92 -6.82
C GLY A 119 -5.51 5.51 -6.59
N VAL A 120 -5.68 6.26 -5.50
CA VAL A 120 -6.96 6.92 -5.16
C VAL A 120 -7.31 8.04 -6.14
N ALA A 121 -6.35 8.87 -6.54
CA ALA A 121 -6.61 9.90 -7.54
C ALA A 121 -7.04 9.30 -8.89
N GLY A 122 -6.35 8.26 -9.35
CA GLY A 122 -6.70 7.52 -10.57
C GLY A 122 -8.09 6.89 -10.48
N TYR A 123 -8.44 6.32 -9.32
CA TYR A 123 -9.81 5.85 -9.06
C TYR A 123 -10.84 6.97 -9.22
N LEU A 124 -10.67 8.11 -8.54
CA LEU A 124 -11.61 9.23 -8.57
C LEU A 124 -11.76 9.82 -9.99
N ALA A 125 -10.64 9.96 -10.72
CA ALA A 125 -10.65 10.44 -12.10
C ALA A 125 -11.47 9.51 -13.00
N LEU A 126 -11.28 8.19 -12.90
CA LEU A 126 -12.01 7.21 -13.70
C LEU A 126 -13.47 7.05 -13.25
N ALA A 127 -13.74 7.13 -11.95
CA ALA A 127 -15.09 7.03 -11.37
C ALA A 127 -15.97 8.24 -11.70
N SER A 128 -15.37 9.38 -12.05
CA SER A 128 -16.09 10.59 -12.45
C SER A 128 -16.92 10.44 -13.72
N ALA A 129 -16.54 9.52 -14.63
CA ALA A 129 -17.14 9.36 -15.94
C ALA A 129 -17.64 7.91 -16.20
N PRO A 130 -18.83 7.53 -15.71
CA PRO A 130 -19.43 6.19 -15.89
C PRO A 130 -19.53 5.70 -17.33
N GLU A 131 -19.87 6.61 -18.24
CA GLU A 131 -20.05 6.32 -19.67
C GLU A 131 -18.72 6.09 -20.40
N SER A 132 -17.59 6.38 -19.75
CA SER A 132 -16.26 6.20 -20.35
C SER A 132 -15.89 4.72 -20.41
N LYS A 133 -15.27 4.30 -21.52
CA LYS A 133 -14.65 2.97 -21.66
C LYS A 133 -13.61 2.67 -20.58
N TRP A 134 -13.07 3.70 -19.92
CA TRP A 134 -12.08 3.59 -18.87
C TRP A 134 -12.67 3.34 -17.48
N TYR A 135 -13.98 3.58 -17.28
CA TYR A 135 -14.68 3.39 -16.00
C TYR A 135 -14.51 1.98 -15.42
N LYS A 136 -14.48 0.96 -16.31
CA LYS A 136 -14.26 -0.44 -15.93
C LYS A 136 -12.92 -0.71 -15.24
N HIS A 137 -11.93 0.18 -15.41
CA HIS A 137 -10.59 0.02 -14.83
C HIS A 137 -10.39 0.77 -13.51
N ARG A 138 -11.40 1.52 -13.03
CA ARG A 138 -11.26 2.38 -11.83
C ARG A 138 -10.74 1.61 -10.59
N PHE A 139 -11.27 0.43 -10.34
CA PHE A 139 -10.82 -0.43 -9.24
C PHE A 139 -9.53 -1.18 -9.56
N ALA A 140 -9.24 -1.40 -10.85
CA ALA A 140 -7.96 -1.98 -11.24
C ALA A 140 -6.81 -1.01 -10.90
N VAL A 141 -6.95 0.28 -11.22
CA VAL A 141 -5.93 1.30 -10.90
C VAL A 141 -5.68 1.37 -9.40
N LEU A 142 -6.74 1.43 -8.59
CA LEU A 142 -6.63 1.45 -7.14
C LEU A 142 -5.91 0.20 -6.59
N ARG A 143 -6.29 -0.97 -7.10
CA ARG A 143 -5.68 -2.26 -6.72
C ARG A 143 -4.21 -2.35 -7.12
N TRP A 144 -3.84 -1.84 -8.30
CA TRP A 144 -2.46 -1.75 -8.72
C TRP A 144 -1.66 -0.80 -7.83
N GLY A 145 -2.23 0.34 -7.44
CA GLY A 145 -1.61 1.27 -6.49
C GLY A 145 -1.28 0.60 -5.16
N VAL A 146 -2.24 -0.09 -4.53
CA VAL A 146 -2.01 -0.83 -3.27
C VAL A 146 -1.02 -1.98 -3.45
N ALA A 147 -1.15 -2.77 -4.52
CA ALA A 147 -0.25 -3.89 -4.75
C ALA A 147 1.21 -3.45 -4.93
N ILE A 148 1.44 -2.38 -5.71
CA ILE A 148 2.78 -1.83 -5.94
C ILE A 148 3.32 -1.24 -4.64
N ALA A 149 2.54 -0.45 -3.90
CA ALA A 149 2.95 0.12 -2.63
C ALA A 149 3.40 -0.96 -1.62
N LEU A 150 2.62 -2.04 -1.47
CA LEU A 150 2.99 -3.14 -0.58
C LEU A 150 4.25 -3.89 -1.05
N MET A 151 4.35 -4.17 -2.35
CA MET A 151 5.55 -4.81 -2.90
C MET A 151 6.78 -3.91 -2.78
N TRP A 152 6.63 -2.60 -2.94
CA TRP A 152 7.70 -1.62 -2.80
C TRP A 152 8.18 -1.52 -1.34
N SER A 153 7.28 -1.25 -0.39
CA SER A 153 7.60 -1.16 1.04
C SER A 153 8.18 -2.47 1.59
N SER A 154 7.79 -3.62 1.03
CA SER A 154 8.39 -4.90 1.44
C SER A 154 9.86 -5.03 1.05
N LEU A 155 10.34 -4.32 0.01
CA LEU A 155 11.75 -4.33 -0.36
C LEU A 155 12.64 -3.64 0.67
N GLU A 156 12.12 -2.65 1.37
CA GLU A 156 12.85 -1.97 2.45
C GLU A 156 13.18 -2.93 3.59
N LYS A 157 12.31 -3.93 3.85
CA LYS A 157 12.56 -4.99 4.83
C LYS A 157 13.67 -5.96 4.42
N PHE A 158 14.06 -5.96 3.13
CA PHE A 158 15.23 -6.70 2.63
C PHE A 158 16.47 -5.82 2.51
N ALA A 159 16.30 -4.58 2.06
CA ALA A 159 17.40 -3.65 1.78
C ALA A 159 17.95 -3.00 3.07
N TYR A 160 17.05 -2.65 4.00
CA TYR A 160 17.32 -1.86 5.20
C TYR A 160 16.56 -2.43 6.40
N ALA A 161 16.82 -3.69 6.74
CA ALA A 161 16.10 -4.39 7.82
C ALA A 161 16.26 -3.68 9.17
N GLU A 162 17.39 -3.01 9.38
CA GLU A 162 17.76 -2.23 10.56
C GLU A 162 16.79 -1.07 10.85
N TRP A 163 16.12 -0.51 9.83
CA TRP A 163 15.11 0.55 10.03
C TRP A 163 13.93 0.06 10.88
N PHE A 164 13.70 -1.25 10.91
CA PHE A 164 12.61 -1.88 11.67
C PHE A 164 13.06 -2.39 13.05
N TYR A 165 14.34 -2.28 13.41
CA TYR A 165 14.84 -2.76 14.70
C TYR A 165 14.21 -2.02 15.89
N PRO A 166 14.11 -0.67 15.88
CA PRO A 166 13.49 0.06 16.98
C PRO A 166 12.06 -0.41 17.25
N LEU A 167 11.29 -0.67 16.19
CA LEU A 167 9.91 -1.16 16.30
C LEU A 167 9.85 -2.54 16.98
N VAL A 168 10.73 -3.46 16.59
CA VAL A 168 10.76 -4.81 17.16
C VAL A 168 11.27 -4.79 18.61
N GLU A 169 12.20 -3.90 18.93
CA GLU A 169 12.70 -3.71 20.30
C GLU A 169 11.63 -3.10 21.21
N GLU A 170 10.87 -2.12 20.74
CA GLU A 170 9.76 -1.51 21.49
C GLU A 170 8.59 -2.50 21.65
N ARG A 171 8.33 -3.33 20.63
CA ARG A 171 7.17 -4.22 20.54
C ARG A 171 7.59 -5.68 20.23
N PRO A 172 8.29 -6.36 21.16
CA PRO A 172 8.89 -7.68 20.90
C PRO A 172 7.86 -8.79 20.66
N TYR A 173 6.62 -8.62 21.11
CA TYR A 173 5.55 -9.60 20.87
C TYR A 173 5.17 -9.72 19.38
N LEU A 174 5.49 -8.73 18.54
CA LEU A 174 5.22 -8.77 17.10
C LEU A 174 5.95 -9.93 16.40
N THR A 175 7.10 -10.36 16.92
CA THR A 175 7.88 -11.44 16.32
C THR A 175 7.39 -12.84 16.69
N PHE A 176 6.38 -12.95 17.57
CA PHE A 176 5.93 -14.22 18.14
C PHE A 176 7.07 -15.06 18.73
N GLY A 177 8.10 -14.41 19.27
CA GLY A 177 9.29 -15.05 19.86
C GLY A 177 10.38 -15.42 18.85
N MET A 178 10.21 -15.10 17.56
CA MET A 178 11.28 -15.26 16.57
C MET A 178 12.36 -14.18 16.72
N PRO A 179 13.63 -14.48 16.39
CA PRO A 179 14.68 -13.46 16.31
C PRO A 179 14.33 -12.40 15.25
N ARG A 180 14.63 -11.12 15.53
CA ARG A 180 14.30 -9.98 14.64
C ARG A 180 14.88 -10.14 13.23
N ASP A 181 16.13 -10.62 13.13
CA ASP A 181 16.85 -10.81 11.86
C ASP A 181 16.24 -11.92 11.01
N THR A 182 15.41 -12.78 11.62
CA THR A 182 14.60 -13.79 10.92
C THR A 182 13.22 -13.24 10.60
N PHE A 183 12.58 -12.58 11.58
CA PHE A 183 11.22 -12.07 11.47
C PHE A 183 11.07 -10.99 10.39
N ILE A 184 11.96 -9.99 10.35
CA ILE A 184 11.81 -8.82 9.46
C ILE A 184 11.85 -9.24 7.98
N PRO A 185 12.84 -10.03 7.50
CA PRO A 185 12.82 -10.52 6.12
C PRO A 185 11.62 -11.43 5.83
N MET A 186 11.20 -12.27 6.80
CA MET A 186 10.01 -13.10 6.63
C MET A 186 8.73 -12.27 6.45
N ALA A 187 8.60 -11.18 7.20
CA ALA A 187 7.51 -10.22 7.05
C ALA A 187 7.55 -9.56 5.67
N GLY A 188 8.74 -9.17 5.19
CA GLY A 188 8.94 -8.68 3.82
C GLY A 188 8.48 -9.68 2.75
N VAL A 189 8.84 -10.97 2.89
CA VAL A 189 8.37 -12.01 1.94
C VAL A 189 6.85 -12.15 1.99
N ALA A 190 6.26 -12.15 3.18
CA ALA A 190 4.82 -12.26 3.34
C ALA A 190 4.09 -11.07 2.68
N GLU A 191 4.54 -9.85 2.95
CA GLU A 191 3.98 -8.63 2.38
C GLU A 191 4.13 -8.56 0.85
N PHE A 192 5.33 -8.82 0.32
CA PHE A 192 5.59 -8.83 -1.12
C PHE A 192 4.65 -9.81 -1.83
N THR A 193 4.56 -11.04 -1.30
CA THR A 193 3.78 -12.09 -1.95
C THR A 193 2.27 -11.86 -1.85
N MET A 194 1.77 -11.29 -0.75
CA MET A 194 0.36 -10.89 -0.64
C MET A 194 0.05 -9.69 -1.55
N GLY A 195 0.95 -8.71 -1.65
CA GLY A 195 0.87 -7.59 -2.60
C GLY A 195 0.78 -8.08 -4.04
N PHE A 196 1.65 -9.01 -4.44
CA PHE A 196 1.54 -9.71 -5.73
C PHE A 196 0.22 -10.47 -5.87
N GLY A 197 -0.22 -11.14 -4.80
CA GLY A 197 -1.47 -11.90 -4.77
C GLY A 197 -2.67 -11.05 -5.17
N LEU A 198 -2.69 -9.76 -4.80
CA LEU A 198 -3.73 -8.80 -5.21
C LEU A 198 -3.82 -8.63 -6.74
N LEU A 199 -2.76 -8.94 -7.49
CA LEU A 199 -2.70 -8.80 -8.95
C LEU A 199 -3.04 -10.09 -9.71
N TRP A 200 -3.26 -11.19 -9.00
CA TRP A 200 -3.43 -12.50 -9.60
C TRP A 200 -4.89 -12.87 -9.91
N THR A 201 -5.18 -14.16 -10.02
CA THR A 201 -6.53 -14.70 -10.22
C THR A 201 -7.48 -14.29 -9.08
N PRO A 202 -8.81 -14.19 -9.32
CA PRO A 202 -9.76 -13.69 -8.33
C PRO A 202 -9.68 -14.35 -6.96
N LEU A 203 -9.54 -15.68 -6.89
CA LEU A 203 -9.48 -16.38 -5.60
C LEU A 203 -8.21 -16.04 -4.82
N ILE A 204 -7.03 -16.08 -5.45
CA ILE A 204 -5.75 -15.68 -4.81
C ILE A 204 -5.82 -14.21 -4.38
N ARG A 205 -6.33 -13.33 -5.23
CA ARG A 205 -6.51 -11.90 -4.94
C ARG A 205 -7.35 -11.68 -3.70
N ARG A 206 -8.53 -12.31 -3.63
CA ARG A 206 -9.47 -12.14 -2.51
C ARG A 206 -8.91 -12.73 -1.22
N LEU A 207 -8.29 -13.90 -1.26
CA LEU A 207 -7.66 -14.50 -0.08
C LEU A 207 -6.46 -13.68 0.42
N SER A 208 -5.65 -13.12 -0.50
CA SER A 208 -4.54 -12.22 -0.14
C SER A 208 -5.06 -10.94 0.50
N ALA A 209 -6.14 -10.36 -0.04
CA ALA A 209 -6.79 -9.19 0.55
C ALA A 209 -7.36 -9.47 1.95
N VAL A 210 -7.98 -10.64 2.16
CA VAL A 210 -8.46 -11.06 3.49
C VAL A 210 -7.31 -11.25 4.47
N ALA A 211 -6.19 -11.88 4.05
CA ALA A 211 -5.02 -12.03 4.91
C ALA A 211 -4.43 -10.66 5.32
N LEU A 212 -4.29 -9.74 4.36
CA LEU A 212 -3.84 -8.37 4.64
C LEU A 212 -4.83 -7.60 5.53
N LEU A 213 -6.14 -7.75 5.33
CA LEU A 213 -7.16 -7.16 6.21
C LEU A 213 -6.99 -7.60 7.65
N VAL A 214 -6.77 -8.90 7.87
CA VAL A 214 -6.52 -9.43 9.22
C VAL A 214 -5.27 -8.79 9.80
N ILE A 215 -4.17 -8.70 9.05
CA ILE A 215 -2.92 -8.10 9.53
C ILE A 215 -3.08 -6.61 9.85
N PHE A 216 -3.53 -5.80 8.88
CA PHE A 216 -3.68 -4.35 9.07
C PHE A 216 -4.71 -4.02 10.16
N THR A 217 -5.84 -4.72 10.22
CA THR A 217 -6.84 -4.46 11.28
C THR A 217 -6.33 -4.88 12.65
N THR A 218 -5.56 -5.98 12.74
CA THR A 218 -4.96 -6.41 14.00
C THR A 218 -3.87 -5.44 14.45
N ALA A 219 -3.12 -4.83 13.52
CA ALA A 219 -2.09 -3.82 13.81
C ALA A 219 -2.68 -2.55 14.48
N VAL A 220 -3.93 -2.19 14.16
CA VAL A 220 -4.60 -1.05 14.80
C VAL A 220 -4.72 -1.22 16.33
N TYR A 221 -4.82 -2.45 16.85
CA TYR A 221 -4.93 -2.67 18.30
C TYR A 221 -3.69 -2.19 19.08
N PRO A 222 -2.45 -2.60 18.72
CA PRO A 222 -1.25 -2.10 19.38
C PRO A 222 -0.83 -0.68 18.96
N PHE A 223 -1.08 -0.24 17.72
CA PHE A 223 -0.61 1.05 17.20
C PHE A 223 -1.63 2.20 17.35
N GLY A 224 -2.90 1.87 17.58
CA GLY A 224 -3.94 2.83 17.93
C GLY A 224 -4.51 3.64 16.76
N ARG A 225 -5.10 4.79 17.09
CA ARG A 225 -5.92 5.58 16.15
C ARG A 225 -5.12 6.19 14.99
N ILE A 226 -3.85 6.53 15.21
CA ILE A 226 -3.02 7.18 14.19
C ILE A 226 -2.74 6.18 13.07
N ASP A 227 -2.41 4.94 13.44
CA ASP A 227 -2.24 3.83 12.50
C ASP A 227 -3.53 3.53 11.71
N LEU A 228 -4.69 3.50 12.39
CA LEU A 228 -5.98 3.34 11.72
C LEU A 228 -6.21 4.43 10.67
N VAL A 229 -5.92 5.70 11.00
CA VAL A 229 -6.08 6.81 10.06
C VAL A 229 -5.11 6.65 8.89
N GLY A 230 -3.82 6.42 9.14
CA GLY A 230 -2.80 6.26 8.08
C GLY A 230 -3.13 5.11 7.11
N HIS A 231 -3.66 4.00 7.62
CA HIS A 231 -3.96 2.81 6.82
C HIS A 231 -5.41 2.71 6.34
N ALA A 232 -6.31 3.63 6.71
CA ALA A 232 -7.74 3.50 6.43
C ALA A 232 -8.07 3.31 4.94
N LEU A 233 -7.36 3.99 4.04
CA LEU A 233 -7.56 3.85 2.60
C LEU A 233 -7.03 2.52 2.05
N ILE A 234 -5.90 2.02 2.55
CA ILE A 234 -5.38 0.69 2.20
C ILE A 234 -6.36 -0.37 2.71
N ILE A 235 -6.75 -0.33 3.98
CA ILE A 235 -7.71 -1.27 4.60
C ILE A 235 -9.02 -1.30 3.81
N SER A 236 -9.59 -0.13 3.50
CA SER A 236 -10.84 -0.04 2.75
C SER A 236 -10.70 -0.55 1.32
N THR A 237 -9.57 -0.27 0.66
CA THR A 237 -9.27 -0.86 -0.64
C THR A 237 -9.18 -2.38 -0.56
N LEU A 238 -8.61 -2.94 0.51
CA LEU A 238 -8.56 -4.39 0.70
C LEU A 238 -9.94 -5.00 0.91
N PHE A 239 -10.86 -4.33 1.64
CA PHE A 239 -12.27 -4.74 1.72
C PHE A 239 -12.90 -4.80 0.32
N LEU A 240 -12.68 -3.78 -0.49
CA LEU A 240 -13.16 -3.74 -1.86
C LEU A 240 -12.55 -4.86 -2.72
N ILE A 241 -11.24 -5.11 -2.62
CA ILE A 241 -10.56 -6.18 -3.37
C ILE A 241 -11.05 -7.57 -2.92
N ALA A 242 -11.29 -7.77 -1.62
CA ALA A 242 -11.87 -8.99 -1.08
C ALA A 242 -13.30 -9.23 -1.59
N ALA A 243 -14.02 -8.15 -1.91
CA ALA A 243 -15.36 -8.19 -2.47
C ALA A 243 -15.43 -8.30 -4.00
N ASP A 244 -14.32 -8.04 -4.70
CA ASP A 244 -14.26 -7.91 -6.16
C ASP A 244 -14.44 -9.26 -6.89
N PRO A 245 -15.56 -9.47 -7.62
CA PRO A 245 -15.81 -10.68 -8.40
C PRO A 245 -15.19 -10.60 -9.80
N THR A 246 -14.60 -9.47 -10.20
CA THR A 246 -14.15 -9.27 -11.58
C THR A 246 -13.04 -10.26 -11.97
N PRO A 247 -13.14 -10.95 -13.11
CA PRO A 247 -12.06 -11.84 -13.55
C PRO A 247 -10.76 -11.06 -13.83
N SER A 248 -9.66 -11.49 -13.22
CA SER A 248 -8.31 -10.92 -13.41
C SER A 248 -7.23 -12.01 -13.50
N GLY A 249 -6.03 -11.64 -13.94
CA GLY A 249 -4.87 -12.53 -14.00
C GLY A 249 -4.81 -13.44 -15.24
N PRO A 250 -3.85 -14.38 -15.28
CA PRO A 250 -3.62 -15.23 -16.45
C PRO A 250 -4.80 -16.16 -16.76
N ARG A 251 -5.25 -16.15 -18.02
CA ARG A 251 -6.34 -17.01 -18.51
C ARG A 251 -5.82 -18.33 -19.09
N LEU A 252 -5.05 -19.06 -18.29
CA LEU A 252 -4.49 -20.35 -18.71
C LEU A 252 -5.58 -21.43 -18.64
N LYS A 253 -5.78 -22.18 -19.72
CA LYS A 253 -6.85 -23.19 -19.80
C LYS A 253 -6.52 -24.43 -18.95
N THR A 254 -5.31 -24.95 -19.07
CA THR A 254 -4.85 -26.17 -18.40
C THR A 254 -4.30 -25.90 -17.00
N LEU A 255 -4.37 -26.91 -16.11
CA LEU A 255 -4.00 -26.78 -14.70
C LEU A 255 -2.48 -26.63 -14.50
N MET A 256 -1.68 -27.49 -15.13
CA MET A 256 -0.22 -27.50 -14.93
C MET A 256 0.46 -26.18 -15.32
N PRO A 257 0.16 -25.57 -16.49
CA PRO A 257 0.66 -24.24 -16.80
C PRO A 257 0.18 -23.16 -15.85
N ALA A 258 -1.05 -23.26 -15.33
CA ALA A 258 -1.58 -22.30 -14.37
C ALA A 258 -0.84 -22.35 -13.01
N ILE A 259 -0.46 -23.54 -12.55
CA ILE A 259 0.37 -23.71 -11.37
C ILE A 259 1.79 -23.18 -11.64
N GLY A 260 2.39 -23.54 -12.78
CA GLY A 260 3.73 -23.08 -13.15
C GLY A 260 3.84 -21.57 -13.39
N ALA A 261 2.73 -20.90 -13.76
CA ALA A 261 2.70 -19.45 -13.93
C ALA A 261 2.83 -18.68 -12.61
N VAL A 262 2.49 -19.28 -11.47
CA VAL A 262 2.60 -18.62 -10.16
C VAL A 262 4.06 -18.26 -9.80
N PRO A 263 5.01 -19.22 -9.73
CA PRO A 263 6.39 -18.90 -9.43
C PRO A 263 7.03 -18.02 -10.52
N ALA A 264 6.66 -18.23 -11.80
CA ALA A 264 7.14 -17.38 -12.89
C ALA A 264 6.65 -15.92 -12.75
N GLY A 265 5.38 -15.72 -12.38
CA GLY A 265 4.80 -14.40 -12.15
C GLY A 265 5.40 -13.70 -10.93
N LEU A 266 5.61 -14.43 -9.84
CA LEU A 266 6.29 -13.91 -8.65
C LEU A 266 7.73 -13.52 -8.95
N LEU A 267 8.48 -14.35 -9.69
CA LEU A 267 9.83 -14.04 -10.10
C LEU A 267 9.86 -12.80 -11.00
N ALA A 268 8.94 -12.71 -11.97
CA ALA A 268 8.83 -11.53 -12.83
C ALA A 268 8.51 -10.27 -12.03
N ALA A 269 7.56 -10.34 -11.08
CA ALA A 269 7.26 -9.22 -10.19
C ALA A 269 8.48 -8.83 -9.35
N MET A 270 9.20 -9.81 -8.78
CA MET A 270 10.41 -9.56 -8.02
C MET A 270 11.47 -8.85 -8.86
N VAL A 271 11.77 -9.37 -10.06
CA VAL A 271 12.75 -8.75 -10.97
C VAL A 271 12.35 -7.34 -11.37
N ILE A 272 11.07 -7.10 -11.65
CA ILE A 272 10.58 -5.78 -12.04
C ILE A 272 10.65 -4.81 -10.86
N ILE A 273 10.04 -5.15 -9.71
CA ILE A 273 9.96 -4.23 -8.56
C ILE A 273 11.35 -4.02 -7.95
N ALA A 274 12.14 -5.09 -7.73
CA ALA A 274 13.50 -4.94 -7.21
C ALA A 274 14.40 -4.22 -8.23
N GLY A 275 14.34 -4.61 -9.51
CA GLY A 275 15.09 -3.92 -10.56
C GLY A 275 14.75 -2.43 -10.63
N SER A 276 13.47 -2.06 -10.48
CA SER A 276 13.05 -0.66 -10.38
C SER A 276 13.55 0.00 -9.09
N TYR A 277 13.48 -0.67 -7.94
CA TYR A 277 13.92 -0.12 -6.66
C TYR A 277 15.41 0.22 -6.68
N TRP A 278 16.28 -0.76 -6.90
CA TRP A 278 17.73 -0.53 -6.95
C TRP A 278 18.13 0.30 -8.17
N GLY A 279 17.48 0.12 -9.32
CA GLY A 279 17.75 0.91 -10.52
C GLY A 279 17.48 2.39 -10.31
N LEU A 280 16.30 2.75 -9.80
CA LEU A 280 15.99 4.12 -9.44
C LEU A 280 16.96 4.63 -8.37
N HIS A 281 17.30 3.81 -7.37
CA HIS A 281 18.20 4.23 -6.29
C HIS A 281 19.59 4.58 -6.84
N THR A 282 20.10 3.79 -7.79
CA THR A 282 21.37 4.09 -8.47
C THR A 282 21.30 5.35 -9.34
N VAL A 283 20.17 5.62 -10.01
CA VAL A 283 20.00 6.81 -10.84
C VAL A 283 19.93 8.08 -9.98
N PHE A 284 19.26 8.03 -8.83
CA PHE A 284 19.09 9.20 -7.96
C PHE A 284 20.26 9.43 -6.99
N TYR A 285 20.92 8.37 -6.50
CA TYR A 285 21.95 8.47 -5.46
C TYR A 285 23.32 7.90 -5.85
N GLY A 286 23.47 7.28 -7.02
CA GLY A 286 24.70 6.56 -7.40
C GLY A 286 25.96 7.42 -7.51
N ASP A 287 25.81 8.72 -7.81
CA ASP A 287 26.93 9.66 -7.90
C ASP A 287 27.24 10.36 -6.57
N ALA A 288 26.28 10.43 -5.64
CA ALA A 288 26.45 11.07 -4.33
C ALA A 288 27.49 10.36 -3.42
N VAL A 289 27.79 9.10 -3.72
CA VAL A 289 28.82 8.31 -3.01
C VAL A 289 30.24 8.61 -3.52
N ARG A 290 30.40 9.27 -4.68
CA ARG A 290 31.71 9.45 -5.34
C ARG A 290 32.33 10.85 -5.21
N THR A 291 31.58 11.86 -4.79
CA THR A 291 32.10 13.23 -4.72
C THR A 291 31.56 13.96 -3.50
N GLU A 292 32.49 14.29 -2.59
CA GLU A 292 32.40 15.30 -1.52
C GLU A 292 31.79 14.90 -0.16
N PRO A 293 32.38 15.39 0.97
CA PRO A 293 31.80 15.25 2.30
C PRO A 293 30.54 16.12 2.39
N LEU A 294 29.45 15.51 2.84
CA LEU A 294 28.14 16.14 3.03
C LEU A 294 28.28 17.43 3.87
N ALA A 295 27.93 18.57 3.26
CA ALA A 295 27.68 19.80 4.00
C ALA A 295 26.50 19.57 4.98
N PRO A 296 26.58 20.06 6.24
CA PRO A 296 25.48 19.93 7.18
C PRO A 296 24.34 20.83 6.72
N ASN A 297 23.11 20.32 6.81
CA ASN A 297 21.83 20.96 6.49
C ASN A 297 21.31 20.66 5.09
N THR A 298 20.66 19.50 4.94
CA THR A 298 19.20 19.37 4.87
C THR A 298 18.90 17.87 4.91
N GLU A 299 18.79 17.30 6.12
CA GLU A 299 18.38 15.90 6.27
C GLU A 299 16.92 15.81 5.79
N LEU A 300 16.71 15.27 4.59
CA LEU A 300 15.39 14.76 4.21
C LEU A 300 15.08 13.61 5.16
N LEU A 301 14.13 13.84 6.04
CA LEU A 301 13.79 12.92 7.13
C LEU A 301 13.16 11.65 6.52
N THR A 302 13.83 10.51 6.68
CA THR A 302 13.26 9.19 6.36
C THR A 302 12.41 8.65 7.51
N HIS A 303 12.49 9.25 8.71
CA HIS A 303 11.71 8.91 9.89
C HIS A 303 11.39 10.14 10.75
N MET A 304 10.36 10.03 11.59
CA MET A 304 9.89 11.05 12.51
C MET A 304 11.05 11.72 13.29
N PRO A 305 11.09 13.06 13.40
CA PRO A 305 11.86 13.72 14.44
C PRO A 305 11.32 13.30 15.80
N ASN A 306 12.11 12.56 16.59
CA ASN A 306 11.80 12.36 17.99
C ASN A 306 12.00 13.70 18.70
N ALA A 307 10.92 14.32 19.20
CA ALA A 307 11.00 15.57 19.96
C ALA A 307 11.85 15.44 21.23
N GLU A 308 12.08 14.22 21.72
CA GLU A 308 12.93 13.93 22.87
C GLU A 308 14.40 13.68 22.48
N GLN A 309 14.71 13.44 21.20
CA GLN A 309 16.07 13.19 20.69
C GLN A 309 16.27 13.84 19.31
N PRO A 310 16.56 15.16 19.26
CA PRO A 310 16.66 15.91 18.01
C PRO A 310 17.91 15.62 17.17
N HIS A 311 18.84 14.78 17.67
CA HIS A 311 20.04 14.35 16.96
C HIS A 311 20.22 12.84 17.14
N GLY A 312 20.17 12.09 16.03
CA GLY A 312 20.46 10.65 16.04
C GLY A 312 21.87 10.36 16.58
N MET A 313 21.92 9.43 17.53
CA MET A 313 23.12 8.80 18.13
C MET A 313 24.10 9.69 18.91
N VAL A 314 24.01 9.62 20.25
CA VAL A 314 25.19 9.69 21.12
C VAL A 314 25.43 8.30 21.71
N HIS A 315 26.25 7.49 21.03
CA HIS A 315 26.92 6.39 21.71
C HIS A 315 28.14 6.96 22.43
N SER A 316 28.02 7.19 23.73
CA SER A 316 29.17 7.34 24.61
C SER A 316 29.86 5.98 24.75
N PRO A 317 31.18 5.86 24.52
CA PRO A 317 31.90 4.69 24.98
C PRO A 317 32.14 4.82 26.49
N GLN A 318 31.75 3.82 27.26
CA GLN A 318 32.31 3.56 28.58
C GLN A 318 32.56 2.07 28.77
N PRO A 319 33.55 1.67 29.56
CA PRO A 319 34.87 2.28 29.80
C PRO A 319 35.99 1.56 29.04
#